data_AF-N2IHK8-F1
#
_entry.id   AF-N2IHK8-F1
#
_cell.length_a   1.000
_cell.length_b   1.000
_cell.length_c   1.000
_cell.angle_alpha   90.00
_cell.angle_beta   90.00
_cell.angle_gamma   90.00
#
_symmetry.space_group_name_H-M   'P 1'
#
loop_
_entity.id
_entity.type
_entity.pdbx_description
1 polymer ?
#
loop_
_entity_poly.entity_id
_entity_poly.type
_entity_poly.pdbx_seq_one_letter_code
_entity_poly.pdbx_strand_id
1 'polypeptide(L)'
;MYTYSPDSFEKLSELLVERARSLGASGFSIHNEVISLETSMDSCGPVTWALVLHADAMTRLAGIAPPNATNILPVTCVVNPAAPFGNEAISQPGALAMSVALNWLDSALEHAICLGMHAYNYSPAEWLNLPEAQRVVPLEPYITDLQENWITESTDNVAPNQLVDAWPQLYDHDRLEAIMSNRGTLGTSSRALNFPSLR
;
A
#
# COMPACT_ATOMS: atom_id res chain seq x y z
N MET A 1 -20.82 4.30 17.08
CA MET A 1 -19.63 4.93 16.47
C MET A 1 -18.47 4.69 17.40
N TYR A 2 -17.37 4.14 16.90
CA TYR A 2 -16.21 3.83 17.73
C TYR A 2 -15.38 5.10 17.98
N THR A 3 -14.81 5.24 19.18
CA THR A 3 -13.94 6.36 19.57
C THR A 3 -12.55 5.86 19.89
N TYR A 4 -11.53 6.63 19.52
CA TYR A 4 -10.12 6.24 19.61
C TYR A 4 -9.33 7.28 20.40
N SER A 5 -8.24 6.86 21.06
CA SER A 5 -7.36 7.78 21.78
C SER A 5 -6.57 8.65 20.81
N PRO A 6 -6.08 9.83 21.23
CA PRO A 6 -5.19 10.65 20.40
C PRO A 6 -3.98 9.86 19.87
N ASP A 7 -3.41 8.99 20.70
CA ASP A 7 -2.23 8.17 20.37
C ASP A 7 -2.57 6.91 19.55
N SER A 8 -3.82 6.75 19.11
CA SER A 8 -4.22 5.57 18.33
C SER A 8 -3.53 5.50 16.97
N PHE A 9 -3.19 6.65 16.38
CA PHE A 9 -2.52 6.66 15.10
C PHE A 9 -1.04 6.26 15.21
N GLU A 10 -0.35 6.69 16.27
CA GLU A 10 1.03 6.26 16.54
C GLU A 10 1.15 4.73 16.61
N LYS A 11 0.23 4.09 17.34
CA LYS A 11 0.15 2.62 17.40
C LYS A 11 -0.18 1.98 16.05
N LEU A 12 -1.02 2.62 15.24
CA LEU A 12 -1.32 2.14 13.90
C LEU A 12 -0.08 2.21 13.02
N SER A 13 0.68 3.31 13.07
CA SER A 13 1.96 3.46 12.38
C SER A 13 2.96 2.38 12.81
N GLU A 14 3.10 2.10 14.12
CA GLU A 14 3.93 1.02 14.63
C GLU A 14 3.55 -0.35 14.04
N LEU A 15 2.25 -0.67 14.02
CA LEU A 15 1.74 -1.92 13.45
C LEU A 15 2.01 -2.02 11.94
N LEU A 16 1.85 -0.93 11.19
CA LEU A 16 2.16 -0.90 9.76
C LEU A 16 3.66 -1.09 9.49
N VAL A 17 4.52 -0.50 10.33
CA VAL A 17 5.97 -0.70 10.25
C VAL A 17 6.31 -2.17 10.52
N GLU A 18 5.76 -2.77 11.57
CA GLU A 18 5.95 -4.20 11.86
C GLU A 18 5.47 -5.09 10.73
N ARG A 19 4.29 -4.79 10.16
CA ARG A 19 3.73 -5.50 9.01
C ARG A 19 4.65 -5.38 7.79
N ALA A 20 5.14 -4.18 7.46
CA ALA A 20 6.05 -3.97 6.34
C ALA A 20 7.35 -4.77 6.50
N ARG A 21 7.92 -4.81 7.71
CA ARG A 21 9.10 -5.64 8.01
C ARG A 21 8.80 -7.14 7.85
N SER A 22 7.62 -7.58 8.31
CA SER A 22 7.19 -8.99 8.17
C SER A 22 7.04 -9.42 6.70
N LEU A 23 6.70 -8.46 5.83
CA LEU A 23 6.61 -8.63 4.38
C LEU A 23 7.97 -8.45 3.68
N GLY A 24 9.04 -8.19 4.44
CA GLY A 24 10.40 -8.13 3.94
C GLY A 24 10.85 -6.77 3.41
N ALA A 25 10.10 -5.70 3.64
CA ALA A 25 10.56 -4.34 3.33
C ALA A 25 11.56 -3.83 4.38
N SER A 26 12.57 -3.08 3.97
CA SER A 26 13.51 -2.35 4.86
C SER A 26 13.38 -0.83 4.74
N GLY A 27 12.64 -0.36 3.73
CA GLY A 27 12.36 1.04 3.47
C GLY A 27 11.54 1.17 2.19
N PHE A 28 11.16 2.40 1.87
CA PHE A 28 10.51 2.73 0.60
C PHE A 28 11.35 3.72 -0.18
N SER A 29 11.15 3.81 -1.49
CA SER A 29 11.78 4.86 -2.30
C SER A 29 10.78 5.62 -3.16
N ILE A 30 11.03 6.92 -3.30
CA ILE A 30 10.36 7.81 -4.25
C ILE A 30 11.45 8.57 -5.02
N HIS A 31 11.43 8.50 -6.34
CA HIS A 31 12.42 9.11 -7.24
C HIS A 31 13.89 8.80 -6.86
N ASN A 32 14.13 7.57 -6.39
CA ASN A 32 15.41 7.05 -5.86
C ASN A 32 15.84 7.59 -4.49
N GLU A 33 15.03 8.41 -3.83
CA GLU A 33 15.25 8.78 -2.43
C GLU A 33 14.74 7.67 -1.52
N VAL A 34 15.62 7.10 -0.69
CA VAL A 34 15.26 6.05 0.26
C VAL A 34 14.76 6.68 1.56
N ILE A 35 13.57 6.27 1.97
CA ILE A 35 12.87 6.71 3.17
C ILE A 35 12.74 5.51 4.12
N SER A 36 13.06 5.70 5.40
CA SER A 36 12.93 4.63 6.40
C SER A 36 11.47 4.24 6.59
N LEU A 37 11.21 2.98 7.00
CA LEU A 37 9.85 2.51 7.25
C LEU A 37 9.10 3.41 8.24
N GLU A 38 9.78 3.84 9.31
CA GLU A 38 9.20 4.70 10.33
C GLU A 38 8.75 6.04 9.75
N THR A 39 9.58 6.65 8.90
CA THR A 39 9.27 7.93 8.26
C THR A 39 8.19 7.76 7.18
N SER A 40 8.19 6.63 6.47
CA SER A 40 7.19 6.32 5.45
C SER A 40 5.79 6.07 6.03
N MET A 41 5.72 5.45 7.21
CA MET A 41 4.49 5.03 7.90
C MET A 41 4.02 6.01 8.99
N ASP A 42 4.75 7.09 9.22
CA ASP A 42 4.32 8.20 10.08
C ASP A 42 2.98 8.79 9.60
N SER A 43 2.24 9.49 10.46
CA SER A 43 0.98 10.15 10.08
C SER A 43 1.16 11.13 8.91
N CYS A 44 2.32 11.78 8.82
CA CYS A 44 2.69 12.69 7.74
C CYS A 44 3.54 12.00 6.65
N GLY A 45 3.75 10.69 6.78
CA GLY A 45 4.58 9.87 5.91
C GLY A 45 3.95 9.65 4.53
N PRO A 46 4.76 9.58 3.46
CA PRO A 46 4.26 9.50 2.09
C PRO A 46 3.53 8.20 1.74
N VAL A 47 3.74 7.12 2.50
CA VAL A 47 3.05 5.85 2.25
C VAL A 47 1.70 5.82 2.96
N THR A 48 1.66 6.31 4.19
CA THR A 48 0.47 6.27 5.06
C THR A 48 -0.77 6.85 4.42
N TRP A 49 -0.69 8.05 3.84
CA TRP A 49 -1.87 8.68 3.24
C TRP A 49 -2.37 7.89 2.01
N ALA A 50 -1.45 7.33 1.21
CA ALA A 50 -1.80 6.49 0.07
C ALA A 50 -2.48 5.19 0.51
N LEU A 51 -2.01 4.56 1.60
CA LEU A 51 -2.65 3.38 2.19
C LEU A 51 -4.05 3.71 2.71
N VAL A 52 -4.24 4.84 3.40
CA VAL A 52 -5.54 5.26 3.93
C VAL A 52 -6.55 5.51 2.82
N LEU A 53 -6.14 6.22 1.75
CA LEU A 53 -7.01 6.43 0.59
C LEU A 53 -7.36 5.11 -0.10
N HIS A 54 -6.38 4.22 -0.25
CA HIS A 54 -6.61 2.90 -0.84
C HIS A 54 -7.54 2.03 0.02
N ALA A 55 -7.39 2.05 1.34
CA ALA A 55 -8.28 1.34 2.26
C ALA A 55 -9.74 1.87 2.19
N ASP A 56 -9.93 3.18 2.08
CA ASP A 56 -11.27 3.76 1.90
C ASP A 56 -11.88 3.33 0.55
N ALA A 57 -11.09 3.35 -0.52
CA ALA A 57 -11.51 2.87 -1.84
C ALA A 57 -11.93 1.39 -1.81
N MET A 58 -11.11 0.51 -1.22
CA MET A 58 -11.46 -0.92 -1.05
C MET A 58 -12.75 -1.11 -0.25
N THR A 59 -12.95 -0.31 0.80
CA THR A 59 -14.15 -0.41 1.63
C THR A 59 -15.43 -0.04 0.86
N ARG A 60 -15.36 1.00 0.02
CA ARG A 60 -16.49 1.40 -0.85
C ARG A 60 -16.76 0.36 -1.93
N LEU A 61 -15.71 -0.14 -2.57
CA LEU A 61 -15.83 -1.14 -3.64
C LEU A 61 -16.36 -2.48 -3.12
N ALA A 62 -16.03 -2.87 -1.89
CA ALA A 62 -16.58 -4.05 -1.24
C ALA A 62 -18.10 -3.94 -0.92
N GLY A 63 -18.73 -2.79 -1.18
CA GLY A 63 -20.14 -2.55 -0.89
C GLY A 63 -20.45 -2.39 0.61
N ILE A 64 -19.42 -2.26 1.44
CA ILE A 64 -19.55 -2.05 2.89
C ILE A 64 -20.01 -0.62 3.18
N ALA A 65 -19.60 0.32 2.33
CA ALA A 65 -19.95 1.73 2.41
C ALA A 65 -20.81 2.19 1.22
N PRO A 66 -21.91 2.93 1.47
CA PRO A 66 -22.58 3.67 0.42
C PRO A 66 -21.62 4.66 -0.26
N PRO A 67 -21.77 4.96 -1.57
CA PRO A 67 -20.89 5.88 -2.29
C PRO A 67 -20.72 7.25 -1.61
N ASN A 68 -21.80 7.77 -1.01
CA ASN A 68 -21.82 9.08 -0.37
C ASN A 68 -21.58 9.05 1.14
N ALA A 69 -21.23 7.90 1.71
CA ALA A 69 -21.00 7.81 3.14
C ALA A 69 -19.67 8.43 3.54
N THR A 70 -19.70 9.26 4.57
CA THR A 70 -18.54 9.88 5.19
C THR A 70 -18.14 9.10 6.45
N ASN A 71 -16.86 9.16 6.81
CA ASN A 71 -16.33 8.59 8.06
C ASN A 71 -16.68 7.11 8.26
N ILE A 72 -16.55 6.33 7.19
CA ILE A 72 -16.77 4.89 7.22
C ILE A 72 -15.66 4.22 8.02
N LEU A 73 -14.42 4.42 7.58
CA LEU A 73 -13.26 3.93 8.30
C LEU A 73 -12.90 4.89 9.45
N PRO A 74 -12.36 4.35 10.55
CA PRO A 74 -11.83 5.13 11.67
C PRO A 74 -10.45 5.76 11.39
N VAL A 75 -10.06 5.87 10.12
CA VAL A 75 -8.86 6.55 9.63
C VAL A 75 -9.22 7.41 8.43
N THR A 76 -8.56 8.55 8.28
CA THR A 76 -8.76 9.43 7.12
C THR A 76 -7.53 10.32 6.90
N CYS A 77 -7.51 11.05 5.79
CA CYS A 77 -6.50 12.06 5.50
C CYS A 77 -7.12 13.45 5.67
N VAL A 78 -6.38 14.35 6.33
CA VAL A 78 -6.73 15.77 6.43
C VAL A 78 -5.63 16.62 5.82
N VAL A 79 -6.02 17.77 5.27
CA VAL A 79 -5.06 18.75 4.75
C VAL A 79 -4.32 19.38 5.93
N ASN A 80 -3.00 19.22 5.96
CA ASN A 80 -2.12 19.82 6.95
C ASN A 80 -0.96 20.54 6.23
N PRO A 81 -0.99 21.88 6.12
CA PRO A 81 0.06 22.65 5.46
C PRO A 81 1.45 22.56 6.12
N ALA A 82 1.53 22.09 7.37
CA ALA A 82 2.79 21.89 8.07
C ALA A 82 3.43 20.51 7.78
N ALA A 83 2.66 19.57 7.22
CA ALA A 83 3.18 18.25 6.83
C ALA A 83 4.00 18.34 5.54
N PRO A 84 5.05 17.50 5.36
CA PRO A 84 5.93 17.55 4.18
C PRO A 84 5.20 17.40 2.84
N PHE A 85 4.11 16.65 2.82
CA PHE A 85 3.29 16.38 1.64
C PHE A 85 1.91 17.08 1.69
N GLY A 86 1.73 18.05 2.59
CA GLY A 86 0.48 18.80 2.75
C GLY A 86 -0.70 18.00 3.30
N ASN A 87 -0.49 16.74 3.68
CA ASN A 87 -1.51 15.82 4.16
C ASN A 87 -1.04 15.11 5.43
N GLU A 88 -1.98 14.82 6.31
CA GLU A 88 -1.77 14.05 7.52
C GLU A 88 -2.86 13.00 7.65
N ALA A 89 -2.47 11.75 7.88
CA ALA A 89 -3.38 10.68 8.20
C ALA A 89 -3.72 10.73 9.70
N ILE A 90 -5.01 10.69 10.02
CA ILE A 90 -5.50 10.80 11.40
C ILE A 90 -6.45 9.65 11.74
N SER A 91 -6.50 9.31 13.03
CA SER A 91 -7.56 8.46 13.58
C SER A 91 -8.78 9.33 13.87
N GLN A 92 -9.97 8.85 13.50
CA GLN A 92 -11.23 9.56 13.75
C GLN A 92 -12.35 8.59 14.12
N PRO A 93 -13.49 9.08 14.65
CA PRO A 93 -14.66 8.24 14.81
C PRO A 93 -15.13 7.68 13.47
N GLY A 94 -15.28 6.36 13.40
CA GLY A 94 -15.70 5.63 12.22
C GLY A 94 -16.99 4.83 12.45
N ALA A 95 -17.71 4.55 11.36
CA ALA A 95 -18.81 3.58 11.37
C ALA A 95 -18.30 2.15 11.57
N LEU A 96 -17.13 1.83 11.02
CA LEU A 96 -16.45 0.54 11.15
C LEU A 96 -15.43 0.54 12.29
N ALA A 97 -15.11 -0.65 12.78
CA ALA A 97 -14.11 -0.85 13.81
C ALA A 97 -12.68 -0.71 13.25
N MET A 98 -11.72 -0.32 14.10
CA MET A 98 -10.30 -0.21 13.72
C MET A 98 -9.72 -1.50 13.19
N SER A 99 -10.18 -2.66 13.68
CA SER A 99 -9.76 -3.97 13.14
C SER A 99 -10.09 -4.13 11.65
N VAL A 100 -11.19 -3.54 11.17
CA VAL A 100 -11.54 -3.55 9.75
C VAL A 100 -10.63 -2.62 8.97
N ALA A 101 -10.33 -1.44 9.52
CA ALA A 101 -9.38 -0.51 8.91
C ALA A 101 -7.99 -1.13 8.77
N LEU A 102 -7.48 -1.77 9.84
CA LEU A 102 -6.20 -2.44 9.83
C LEU A 102 -6.14 -3.53 8.78
N ASN A 103 -7.18 -4.35 8.62
CA ASN A 103 -7.21 -5.38 7.57
C ASN A 103 -7.08 -4.77 6.17
N TRP A 104 -7.78 -3.66 5.89
CA TRP A 104 -7.67 -2.97 4.60
C TRP A 104 -6.31 -2.27 4.43
N LEU A 105 -5.77 -1.66 5.48
CA LEU A 105 -4.44 -1.05 5.43
C LEU A 105 -3.35 -2.10 5.21
N ASP A 106 -3.43 -3.26 5.88
CA ASP A 106 -2.53 -4.39 5.69
C ASP A 106 -2.57 -4.90 4.26
N SER A 107 -3.78 -5.03 3.70
CA SER A 107 -3.98 -5.45 2.30
C SER A 107 -3.38 -4.43 1.31
N ALA A 108 -3.60 -3.13 1.56
CA ALA A 108 -3.02 -2.06 0.75
C ALA A 108 -1.49 -2.04 0.82
N LEU A 109 -0.94 -2.28 2.02
CA LEU A 109 0.51 -2.30 2.27
C LEU A 109 1.16 -3.49 1.58
N GLU A 110 0.57 -4.68 1.73
CA GLU A 110 1.04 -5.88 1.05
C GLU A 110 1.00 -5.71 -0.46
N HIS A 111 -0.08 -5.11 -0.99
CA HIS A 111 -0.17 -4.79 -2.39
C HIS A 111 0.95 -3.86 -2.88
N ALA A 112 1.20 -2.77 -2.17
CA ALA A 112 2.27 -1.83 -2.51
C ALA A 112 3.65 -2.51 -2.53
N ILE A 113 3.92 -3.36 -1.53
CA ILE A 113 5.16 -4.12 -1.42
C ILE A 113 5.30 -5.12 -2.57
N CYS A 114 4.24 -5.88 -2.87
CA CYS A 114 4.22 -6.83 -3.98
C CYS A 114 4.40 -6.16 -5.34
N LEU A 115 3.78 -5.02 -5.58
CA LEU A 115 4.01 -4.24 -6.81
C LEU A 115 5.46 -3.80 -6.94
N GLY A 116 6.09 -3.37 -5.84
CA GLY A 116 7.50 -3.01 -5.82
C GLY A 116 8.43 -4.21 -6.08
N MET A 117 8.17 -5.35 -5.44
CA MET A 117 8.88 -6.62 -5.70
C MET A 117 8.75 -7.01 -7.18
N HIS A 118 7.53 -6.97 -7.71
CA HIS A 118 7.24 -7.30 -9.11
C HIS A 118 7.92 -6.34 -10.09
N ALA A 119 7.99 -5.04 -9.77
CA ALA A 119 8.68 -4.05 -10.60
C ALA A 119 10.19 -4.33 -10.71
N TYR A 120 10.79 -4.84 -9.64
CA TYR A 120 12.17 -5.35 -9.67
C TYR A 120 12.29 -6.80 -10.11
N ASN A 121 11.17 -7.42 -10.52
CA ASN A 121 11.08 -8.77 -11.06
C ASN A 121 11.48 -9.85 -10.04
N TYR A 122 11.29 -9.61 -8.74
CA TYR A 122 11.56 -10.58 -7.67
C TYR A 122 10.28 -11.26 -7.20
N SER A 123 10.35 -12.58 -6.97
CA SER A 123 9.35 -13.24 -6.14
C SER A 123 9.53 -12.88 -4.66
N PRO A 124 8.49 -13.00 -3.81
CA PRO A 124 8.63 -12.82 -2.37
C PRO A 124 9.74 -13.66 -1.74
N ALA A 125 9.88 -14.93 -2.15
CA ALA A 125 10.96 -15.79 -1.68
C ALA A 125 12.35 -15.28 -2.11
N GLU A 126 12.50 -14.82 -3.35
CA GLU A 126 13.76 -14.22 -3.81
C GLU A 126 14.08 -12.92 -3.04
N TRP A 127 13.06 -12.07 -2.84
CA TRP A 127 13.17 -10.80 -2.14
C TRP A 127 13.67 -10.96 -0.70
N LEU A 128 13.12 -11.92 0.03
CA LEU A 128 13.50 -12.17 1.42
C LEU A 128 14.96 -12.61 1.57
N ASN A 129 15.56 -13.18 0.52
CA ASN A 129 16.95 -13.59 0.49
C ASN A 129 17.92 -12.46 0.10
N LEU A 130 17.42 -11.28 -0.30
CA LEU A 130 18.26 -10.13 -0.58
C LEU A 130 18.87 -9.54 0.71
N PRO A 131 20.07 -8.92 0.64
CA PRO A 131 20.58 -8.12 1.74
C PRO A 131 19.58 -7.05 2.17
N GLU A 132 19.50 -6.76 3.47
CA GLU A 132 18.50 -5.82 4.01
C GLU A 132 18.54 -4.45 3.34
N ALA A 133 19.73 -3.91 3.06
CA ALA A 133 19.91 -2.64 2.37
C ALA A 133 19.38 -2.62 0.92
N GLN A 134 19.09 -3.79 0.33
CA GLN A 134 18.53 -3.93 -1.03
C GLN A 134 17.02 -4.17 -1.03
N ARG A 135 16.39 -4.40 0.13
CA ARG A 135 14.95 -4.64 0.27
C ARG A 135 14.13 -3.35 0.36
N VAL A 136 14.50 -2.36 -0.42
CA VAL A 136 13.81 -1.07 -0.52
C VAL A 136 12.73 -1.16 -1.59
N VAL A 137 11.49 -0.85 -1.21
CA VAL A 137 10.32 -0.98 -2.09
C VAL A 137 10.09 0.31 -2.87
N PRO A 138 10.13 0.31 -4.22
CA PRO A 138 9.80 1.48 -5.00
C PRO A 138 8.29 1.73 -4.96
N LEU A 139 7.88 2.97 -4.68
CA LEU A 139 6.46 3.33 -4.56
C LEU A 139 5.83 3.76 -5.88
N GLU A 140 6.62 4.12 -6.88
CA GLU A 140 6.11 4.55 -8.18
C GLU A 140 5.19 3.51 -8.82
N PRO A 141 5.50 2.19 -8.83
CA PRO A 141 4.58 1.18 -9.34
C PRO A 141 3.22 1.19 -8.62
N TYR A 142 3.22 1.40 -7.30
CA TYR A 142 1.99 1.48 -6.51
C TYR A 142 1.19 2.75 -6.82
N ILE A 143 1.86 3.91 -6.91
CA ILE A 143 1.19 5.17 -7.26
C ILE A 143 0.62 5.12 -8.68
N THR A 144 1.36 4.58 -9.64
CA THR A 144 0.87 4.37 -11.01
C THR A 144 -0.33 3.44 -11.02
N ASP A 145 -0.29 2.31 -10.30
CA ASP A 145 -1.41 1.39 -10.21
C ASP A 145 -2.66 2.08 -9.63
N LEU A 146 -2.51 2.85 -8.55
CA LEU A 146 -3.59 3.64 -7.98
C LEU A 146 -4.18 4.62 -9.01
N GLN A 147 -3.35 5.27 -9.83
CA GLN A 147 -3.78 6.24 -10.83
C GLN A 147 -4.51 5.60 -12.02
N GLU A 148 -3.96 4.52 -12.55
CA GLU A 148 -4.42 3.92 -13.82
C GLU A 148 -5.57 2.93 -13.61
N ASN A 149 -5.56 2.20 -12.49
CA ASN A 149 -6.47 1.08 -12.26
C ASN A 149 -7.49 1.34 -11.15
N TRP A 150 -7.23 2.29 -10.24
CA TRP A 150 -8.10 2.54 -9.08
C TRP A 150 -8.82 3.90 -9.05
N ILE A 151 -8.48 4.87 -9.91
CA ILE A 151 -9.17 6.18 -9.91
C ILE A 151 -10.62 6.07 -10.44
N THR A 152 -11.53 5.87 -9.49
CA THR A 152 -12.80 6.57 -9.16
C THR A 152 -13.68 7.29 -10.19
N GLU A 153 -13.29 7.61 -11.42
CA GLU A 153 -14.21 8.26 -12.38
C GLU A 153 -15.00 7.25 -13.24
N SER A 154 -14.47 6.03 -13.41
CA SER A 154 -15.11 4.98 -14.21
C SER A 154 -16.14 4.16 -13.42
N THR A 155 -16.09 4.16 -12.09
CA THR A 155 -16.94 3.32 -11.23
C THR A 155 -18.37 3.83 -11.06
N ASP A 156 -18.63 5.11 -11.37
CA ASP A 156 -19.97 5.71 -11.25
C ASP A 156 -20.97 5.21 -12.32
N ASN A 157 -20.47 4.60 -13.40
CA ASN A 157 -21.30 4.15 -14.54
C ASN A 157 -21.19 2.65 -14.84
N VAL A 158 -20.46 1.88 -14.04
CA VAL A 158 -20.21 0.46 -14.27
C VAL A 158 -21.10 -0.38 -13.36
N ALA A 159 -21.79 -1.37 -13.92
CA ALA A 159 -22.67 -2.23 -13.14
C ALA A 159 -21.85 -2.97 -12.06
N PRO A 160 -22.40 -3.24 -10.85
CA PRO A 160 -21.64 -3.83 -9.75
C PRO A 160 -20.91 -5.15 -10.08
N ASN A 161 -21.44 -5.93 -11.02
CA ASN A 161 -20.81 -7.15 -11.52
C ASN A 161 -19.60 -6.91 -12.43
N GLN A 162 -19.55 -5.77 -13.12
CA GLN A 162 -18.44 -5.35 -13.97
C GLN A 162 -17.33 -4.64 -13.18
N LEU A 163 -17.65 -4.09 -11.99
CA LEU A 163 -16.65 -3.56 -11.05
C LEU A 163 -15.68 -4.64 -10.56
N VAL A 164 -16.16 -5.88 -10.42
CA VAL A 164 -15.34 -7.04 -10.01
C VAL A 164 -14.33 -7.40 -11.11
N ASP A 165 -14.71 -7.31 -12.38
CA ASP A 165 -13.83 -7.61 -13.52
C ASP A 165 -12.83 -6.49 -13.82
N ALA A 166 -13.16 -5.25 -13.47
CA ALA A 166 -12.29 -4.07 -13.61
C ALA A 166 -11.34 -3.90 -12.42
N TRP A 167 -11.43 -4.75 -11.39
CA TRP A 167 -10.61 -4.64 -10.20
C TRP A 167 -9.16 -5.02 -10.52
N PRO A 168 -8.18 -4.10 -10.40
CA PRO A 168 -6.78 -4.51 -10.28
C PRO A 168 -6.66 -5.59 -9.22
N GLN A 169 -6.17 -6.73 -9.67
CA GLN A 169 -5.96 -7.89 -8.83
C GLN A 169 -5.01 -7.48 -7.68
N LEU A 170 -5.55 -7.36 -6.47
CA LEU A 170 -4.71 -7.20 -5.28
C LEU A 170 -3.67 -8.33 -5.29
N TYR A 171 -2.42 -7.92 -5.43
CA TYR A 171 -1.27 -8.78 -5.22
C TYR A 171 -1.06 -8.96 -3.73
N ASP A 172 -1.09 -10.23 -3.31
CA ASP A 172 -0.55 -10.69 -2.04
C ASP A 172 0.71 -11.52 -2.30
N HIS A 173 1.43 -11.87 -1.24
CA HIS A 173 2.66 -12.65 -1.35
C HIS A 173 2.43 -13.99 -2.06
N ASP A 174 1.38 -14.72 -1.71
CA ASP A 174 1.12 -16.07 -2.26
C ASP A 174 0.83 -16.01 -3.76
N ARG A 175 0.03 -15.02 -4.18
CA ARG A 175 -0.33 -14.77 -5.57
C ARG A 175 0.88 -14.33 -6.37
N LEU A 176 1.67 -13.39 -5.85
CA LEU A 176 2.87 -12.92 -6.53
C LEU A 176 3.88 -14.06 -6.69
N GLU A 177 4.09 -14.84 -5.64
CA GLU A 177 4.95 -16.04 -5.69
C GLU A 177 4.45 -16.98 -6.80
N ALA A 178 3.16 -17.34 -6.81
CA ALA A 178 2.60 -18.21 -7.85
C ALA A 178 2.79 -17.66 -9.28
N ILE A 179 2.66 -16.34 -9.48
CA ILE A 179 2.88 -15.70 -10.78
C ILE A 179 4.36 -15.75 -11.18
N MET A 180 5.26 -15.52 -10.24
CA MET A 180 6.70 -15.37 -10.50
C MET A 180 7.43 -16.72 -10.57
N SER A 181 7.09 -17.70 -9.73
CA SER A 181 7.70 -19.04 -9.79
C SER A 181 7.39 -19.73 -11.13
N ASN A 182 6.22 -19.45 -11.72
CA ASN A 182 5.83 -19.95 -13.05
C ASN A 182 6.58 -19.28 -14.21
N ARG A 183 7.21 -18.11 -13.99
CA ARG A 183 8.10 -17.49 -14.99
C ARG A 183 9.46 -18.19 -15.07
N GLY A 184 9.90 -18.85 -13.99
CA GLY A 184 11.19 -19.56 -13.90
C GLY A 184 11.36 -20.75 -14.85
N THR A 185 10.27 -21.26 -15.46
CA THR A 185 10.33 -22.32 -16.48
C THR A 185 10.66 -21.84 -17.89
N LEU A 186 10.68 -20.52 -18.15
CA LEU A 186 10.95 -19.95 -19.47
C LEU A 186 11.97 -18.79 -19.38
N GLY A 187 13.26 -19.15 -19.33
CA GLY A 187 14.34 -18.22 -19.67
C GLY A 187 15.11 -17.65 -18.48
N THR A 188 16.22 -18.31 -18.15
CA THR A 188 17.34 -17.72 -17.40
C THR A 188 17.97 -16.58 -18.21
N SER A 189 17.45 -15.36 -18.06
CA SER A 189 18.18 -14.14 -18.39
C SER A 189 18.91 -13.66 -17.15
N SER A 190 20.24 -13.59 -17.25
CA SER A 190 21.16 -12.99 -16.27
C SER A 190 20.65 -11.63 -15.81
N ARG A 191 20.06 -11.56 -14.60
CA ARG A 191 19.59 -10.31 -13.97
C ARG A 191 20.76 -9.61 -13.30
N ALA A 192 21.48 -8.79 -14.05
CA ALA A 192 22.37 -7.79 -13.45
C ALA A 192 21.53 -6.59 -13.01
N LEU A 193 21.49 -6.33 -11.70
CA LEU A 193 20.91 -5.11 -11.13
C LEU A 193 21.72 -3.90 -11.61
N ASN A 194 21.09 -2.99 -12.37
CA ASN A 194 21.65 -1.66 -12.61
C ASN A 194 21.23 -0.75 -11.45
N PHE A 195 22.10 -0.63 -10.44
CA PHE A 195 22.04 0.52 -9.54
C PHE A 195 22.72 1.70 -10.22
N PRO A 196 22.12 2.90 -10.26
CA PRO A 196 22.89 4.11 -10.49
C PRO A 196 23.88 4.25 -9.33
N SER A 197 25.17 4.20 -9.63
CA SER A 197 26.24 4.36 -8.65
C SER A 197 26.06 5.65 -7.85
N LEU A 198 26.06 5.54 -6.52
CA LEU A 198 26.25 6.66 -5.60
C LEU A 198 27.41 7.52 -6.12
N ARG A 199 27.13 8.80 -6.41
CA ARG A 199 28.13 9.84 -6.63
C ARG A 199 28.01 10.86 -5.50
#